data_AF-A0A2W4QYT4-F1
#
_entry.id   AF-A0A2W4QYT4-F1
#
_cell.length_a   1.000
_cell.length_b   1.000
_cell.length_c   1.000
_cell.angle_alpha   90.00
_cell.angle_beta   90.00
_cell.angle_gamma   90.00
#
_symmetry.space_group_name_H-M   'P 1'
#
loop_
_entity.id
_entity.type
_entity.pdbx_description
1 polymer ?
#
loop_
_entity_poly.entity_id
_entity_poly.type
_entity_poly.pdbx_seq_one_letter_code
_entity_poly.pdbx_strand_id
1 'polypeptide(L)'
;MEVRTPRALGALIRACRRELNFGQEAFAARVGGSRPWLSAVERGKPTAEMALVLRTLAALGLILDVRAEGGAQPHSSPPARPDLPRIDLNEIVDRHRKSR
;
A
#
# COMPACT_ATOMS: atom_id res chain seq x y z
N MET A 1 10.37 2.17 -0.82
CA MET A 1 10.81 2.56 -2.19
C MET A 1 9.58 2.96 -2.97
N GLU A 2 9.66 4.04 -3.75
CA GLU A 2 8.57 4.46 -4.63
C GLU A 2 8.81 3.96 -6.06
N VAL A 3 7.79 3.38 -6.70
CA VAL A 3 7.88 2.81 -8.04
C VAL A 3 6.87 3.53 -8.95
N ARG A 4 7.39 4.30 -9.91
CA ARG A 4 6.57 5.12 -10.82
C ARG A 4 6.51 4.62 -12.27
N THR A 5 7.25 3.56 -12.62
CA THR A 5 7.30 3.04 -13.99
C THR A 5 7.33 1.51 -14.03
N PRO A 6 6.84 0.88 -15.12
CA PRO A 6 6.97 -0.57 -15.30
C PRO A 6 8.41 -1.06 -15.23
N ARG A 7 9.38 -0.27 -15.74
CA ARG A 7 10.80 -0.62 -15.69
C ARG A 7 11.35 -0.61 -14.27
N ALA A 8 10.96 0.37 -13.45
CA ALA A 8 11.33 0.40 -12.04
C ALA A 8 10.71 -0.79 -11.28
N LEU A 9 9.45 -1.14 -11.56
CA LEU A 9 8.79 -2.31 -10.97
C LEU A 9 9.50 -3.61 -11.36
N GLY A 10 9.81 -3.80 -12.64
CA GLY A 10 10.52 -4.97 -13.15
C GLY A 10 11.92 -5.12 -12.54
N ALA A 11 12.64 -4.01 -12.37
CA ALA A 11 13.94 -4.01 -11.72
C ALA A 11 13.86 -4.42 -10.25
N LEU A 12 12.86 -3.93 -9.50
CA LEU A 12 12.59 -4.34 -8.12
C LEU A 12 12.29 -5.84 -8.03
N ILE A 13 11.39 -6.35 -8.87
CA ILE A 13 11.06 -7.78 -8.96
C ILE A 13 12.32 -8.62 -9.20
N ARG A 14 13.17 -8.21 -10.16
CA ARG A 14 14.42 -8.90 -10.47
C ARG A 14 15.39 -8.90 -9.29
N ALA A 15 15.53 -7.78 -8.59
CA ALA A 15 16.41 -7.66 -7.44
C ALA A 15 15.98 -8.60 -6.32
N CYS A 16 14.72 -8.51 -5.88
CA CYS A 16 14.19 -9.36 -4.81
C CYS A 16 14.25 -10.84 -5.18
N ARG A 17 13.94 -11.22 -6.43
CA ARG A 17 14.06 -12.63 -6.86
C ARG A 17 15.51 -13.15 -6.70
N ARG A 18 16.50 -12.32 -7.03
CA ARG A 18 17.92 -12.69 -6.92
C ARG A 18 18.38 -12.77 -5.47
N GLU A 19 17.90 -11.89 -4.61
CA GLU A 19 18.15 -11.94 -3.16
C GLU A 19 17.63 -13.25 -2.53
N LEU A 20 16.51 -13.75 -3.03
CA LEU A 20 15.95 -15.05 -2.66
C LEU A 20 16.62 -16.24 -3.39
N ASN A 21 17.70 -16.01 -4.13
CA ASN A 21 18.45 -17.02 -4.90
C ASN A 21 17.60 -17.85 -5.90
N PHE A 22 16.48 -17.31 -6.37
CA PHE A 22 15.68 -17.99 -7.38
C PHE A 22 16.15 -17.66 -8.80
N GLY A 23 16.22 -18.67 -9.66
CA GLY A 23 16.28 -18.48 -11.11
C GLY A 23 14.93 -18.04 -11.70
N GLN A 24 14.93 -17.51 -12.93
CA GLN A 24 13.68 -17.08 -13.58
C GLN A 24 12.72 -18.25 -13.84
N GLU A 25 13.22 -19.40 -14.27
CA GLU A 25 12.39 -20.59 -14.54
C GLU A 25 11.66 -21.06 -13.28
N ALA A 26 12.41 -21.33 -12.22
CA ALA A 26 11.87 -21.82 -10.94
C ALA A 26 10.90 -20.82 -10.32
N PHE A 27 11.21 -19.52 -10.37
CA PHE A 27 10.33 -18.50 -9.82
C PHE A 27 9.06 -18.32 -10.65
N ALA A 28 9.15 -18.34 -11.97
CA ALA A 28 7.98 -18.24 -12.84
C ALA A 28 6.99 -19.38 -12.58
N ALA A 29 7.49 -20.62 -12.47
CA ALA A 29 6.66 -21.77 -12.11
C ALA A 29 5.97 -21.58 -10.76
N ARG A 30 6.68 -21.06 -9.74
CA ARG A 30 6.12 -20.79 -8.41
C ARG A 30 4.95 -19.80 -8.43
N VAL A 31 4.96 -18.81 -9.32
CA VAL A 31 3.91 -17.78 -9.41
C VAL A 31 2.79 -18.13 -10.40
N GLY A 32 2.87 -19.31 -11.04
CA GLY A 32 1.93 -19.75 -12.07
C GLY A 32 2.08 -18.99 -13.39
N GLY A 33 3.31 -18.61 -13.75
CA GLY A 33 3.66 -17.95 -14.99
C GLY A 33 4.71 -18.72 -15.80
N SER A 34 5.12 -18.16 -16.94
CA SER A 34 6.18 -18.73 -17.78
C SER A 34 7.48 -17.94 -17.63
N ARG A 35 8.64 -18.57 -17.86
CA ARG A 35 9.92 -17.86 -17.88
C ARG A 35 9.93 -16.67 -18.86
N PRO A 36 9.42 -16.78 -20.11
CA PRO A 36 9.33 -15.64 -21.02
C PRO A 36 8.47 -14.50 -20.45
N TRP A 37 7.38 -14.83 -19.76
CA TRP A 37 6.55 -13.84 -19.07
C TRP A 37 7.36 -13.12 -17.99
N LEU A 38 8.01 -13.87 -17.08
CA LEU A 38 8.79 -13.27 -15.99
C LEU A 38 9.94 -12.42 -16.52
N SER A 39 10.64 -12.89 -17.55
CA SER A 39 11.69 -12.12 -18.23
C SER A 39 11.17 -10.83 -18.87
N ALA A 40 9.96 -10.84 -19.44
CA ALA A 40 9.35 -9.63 -19.98
C ALA A 40 8.94 -8.65 -18.87
N VAL A 41 8.39 -9.14 -17.75
CA VAL A 41 8.03 -8.32 -16.59
C VAL A 41 9.27 -7.69 -15.95
N GLU A 42 10.35 -8.44 -15.76
CA GLU A 42 11.61 -7.90 -15.22
C GLU A 42 12.24 -6.82 -16.10
N ARG A 43 11.96 -6.84 -17.41
CA ARG A 43 12.35 -5.78 -18.35
C ARG A 43 11.37 -4.60 -18.38
N GLY A 44 10.28 -4.69 -17.63
CA GLY A 44 9.27 -3.64 -17.52
C GLY A 44 8.21 -3.67 -18.61
N LYS A 45 7.76 -4.85 -19.05
CA LYS A 45 6.64 -5.00 -20.00
C LYS A 45 5.43 -4.17 -19.53
N PRO A 46 5.00 -3.12 -20.28
CA PRO A 46 3.87 -2.28 -19.88
C PRO A 46 2.53 -3.02 -19.84
N THR A 47 2.39 -4.04 -20.69
CA THR A 47 1.20 -4.89 -20.83
C THR A 47 1.30 -6.18 -20.02
N ALA A 48 2.04 -6.15 -18.91
CA ALA A 48 2.08 -7.28 -17.99
C ALA A 48 0.71 -7.48 -17.33
N GLU A 49 0.25 -8.73 -17.28
CA GLU A 49 -1.03 -9.06 -16.64
C GLU A 49 -1.00 -8.73 -15.15
N MET A 50 -1.85 -7.79 -14.73
CA MET A 50 -1.87 -7.26 -13.36
C MET A 50 -2.03 -8.36 -12.31
N ALA A 51 -2.90 -9.34 -12.55
CA ALA A 51 -3.11 -10.46 -11.63
C ALA A 51 -1.82 -11.26 -11.37
N LEU A 52 -1.02 -11.51 -12.41
CA LEU A 52 0.23 -12.27 -12.28
C LEU A 52 1.37 -11.41 -11.71
N VAL A 53 1.34 -10.08 -11.93
CA VAL A 53 2.21 -9.13 -11.23
C VAL A 53 1.94 -9.14 -9.72
N LEU A 54 0.68 -9.04 -9.30
CA LEU A 54 0.30 -9.06 -7.88
C LEU A 54 0.69 -10.38 -7.21
N ARG A 55 0.48 -11.52 -7.89
CA ARG A 55 0.98 -12.83 -7.41
C ARG A 55 2.50 -12.85 -7.26
N THR A 56 3.21 -12.27 -8.21
CA THR A 56 4.68 -12.17 -8.18
C THR A 56 5.15 -11.36 -6.97
N LEU A 57 4.54 -10.20 -6.72
CA LEU A 57 4.86 -9.38 -5.54
C LEU A 57 4.62 -10.15 -4.24
N ALA A 58 3.46 -10.81 -4.11
CA ALA A 58 3.14 -11.63 -2.94
C ALA A 58 4.16 -12.78 -2.73
N ALA A 59 4.56 -13.47 -3.81
CA ALA A 59 5.54 -14.55 -3.74
C ALA A 59 6.96 -14.08 -3.38
N LEU A 60 7.27 -12.80 -3.59
CA LEU A 60 8.50 -12.14 -3.15
C LEU A 60 8.39 -11.59 -1.71
N GLY A 61 7.23 -11.70 -1.05
CA GLY A 61 6.99 -11.10 0.26
C GLY A 61 6.79 -9.60 0.23
N LEU A 62 6.42 -9.04 -0.93
CA LEU A 62 6.17 -7.61 -1.12
C LEU A 62 4.67 -7.28 -1.01
N ILE A 63 4.37 -6.10 -0.48
CA ILE A 63 3.01 -5.55 -0.39
C ILE A 63 2.92 -4.34 -1.32
N LEU A 64 1.82 -4.23 -2.08
CA LEU A 64 1.49 -3.03 -2.85
C LEU A 64 0.68 -2.07 -1.99
N ASP A 65 1.23 -0.90 -1.72
CA ASP A 65 0.55 0.21 -1.04
C ASP A 65 0.22 1.30 -2.07
N VAL A 66 -1.01 1.81 -2.05
CA VAL A 66 -1.51 2.80 -3.01
C VAL A 66 -1.95 4.04 -2.24
N ARG A 67 -1.37 5.19 -2.59
CA ARG A 67 -1.64 6.48 -1.95
C ARG A 67 -1.97 7.53 -3.00
N ALA A 68 -2.91 8.43 -2.67
CA ALA A 68 -3.16 9.60 -3.49
C ALA A 68 -1.95 10.55 -3.41
N GLU A 69 -1.48 11.04 -4.55
CA GLU A 69 -0.42 12.05 -4.60
C GLU A 69 -0.99 13.36 -4.05
N GLY A 70 -0.38 13.93 -3.00
CA GLY A 70 -0.84 15.16 -2.34
C GLY A 70 -2.09 15.01 -1.46
N GLY A 71 -2.61 13.80 -1.25
CA GLY A 71 -3.73 13.56 -0.34
C GLY A 71 -3.26 13.59 1.11
N ALA A 72 -3.74 14.59 1.88
CA ALA A 72 -3.70 14.52 3.33
C ALA A 72 -4.23 13.14 3.75
N GLN A 73 -3.47 12.44 4.59
CA GLN A 73 -3.93 11.21 5.24
C GLN A 73 -5.37 11.46 5.73
N PRO A 74 -6.35 10.59 5.46
CA PRO A 74 -7.60 10.63 6.22
C PRO A 74 -7.20 10.35 7.67
N HIS A 75 -7.00 11.45 8.38
CA HIS A 75 -6.77 11.51 9.79
C HIS A 75 -7.99 10.84 10.40
N SER A 76 -7.75 9.77 11.14
CA SER A 76 -8.66 9.24 12.14
C SER A 76 -8.82 10.28 13.25
N SER A 77 -9.38 11.42 12.89
CA SER A 77 -9.91 12.47 13.74
C SER A 77 -10.99 13.14 12.90
N PRO A 78 -12.26 13.14 13.34
CA PRO A 78 -13.32 13.88 12.65
C PRO A 78 -12.84 15.31 12.39
N PRO A 79 -13.18 15.94 11.25
CA PRO A 79 -12.87 17.34 11.02
C PRO A 79 -13.34 18.11 12.25
N ALA A 80 -12.44 18.88 12.85
CA ALA A 80 -12.78 19.77 13.94
C ALA A 80 -13.97 20.60 13.47
N ARG A 81 -15.15 20.34 14.05
CA ARG A 81 -16.35 21.14 13.79
C ARG A 81 -15.95 22.58 14.13
N PRO A 82 -16.01 23.53 13.19
CA PRO A 82 -15.80 24.92 13.54
C PRO A 82 -16.90 25.33 14.53
N ASP A 83 -16.46 25.79 15.71
CA ASP A 83 -17.16 26.67 16.63
C ASP A 83 -18.49 26.20 17.24
N LEU A 84 -18.56 24.95 17.69
CA LEU A 84 -19.44 24.70 18.85
C LEU A 84 -18.69 25.15 20.10
N PRO A 85 -19.25 26.07 20.91
CA PRO A 85 -18.66 26.40 22.20
C PRO A 85 -18.49 25.10 22.99
N ARG A 86 -17.29 24.88 23.53
CA ARG A 86 -17.01 23.71 24.35
C ARG A 86 -17.85 23.83 25.63
N ILE A 87 -19.02 23.21 25.62
CA ILE A 87 -19.86 23.10 26.82
C ILE A 87 -19.16 22.09 27.75
N ASP A 88 -18.69 22.56 28.90
CA ASP A 88 -18.19 21.68 29.95
C ASP A 88 -19.38 21.07 30.69
N LEU A 89 -19.50 19.74 30.60
CA LEU A 89 -20.58 19.00 31.23
C LEU A 89 -20.51 19.08 32.77
N ASN A 90 -19.30 19.16 33.34
CA ASN A 90 -19.10 19.25 34.78
C ASN A 90 -19.66 20.57 35.32
N GLU A 91 -19.51 21.66 34.55
CA GLU A 91 -20.02 22.97 34.93
C GLU A 91 -21.56 22.99 35.02
N ILE A 92 -22.25 22.28 34.11
CA ILE A 92 -23.71 22.15 34.13
C ILE A 92 -24.17 21.35 35.36
N VAL A 93 -23.51 20.23 35.66
CA VAL A 93 -23.86 19.37 36.80
C VAL A 93 -23.64 20.11 38.13
N ASP A 94 -22.54 20.85 38.24
CA ASP A 94 -22.22 21.62 39.45
C ASP A 94 -23.20 22.79 39.68
N ARG A 95 -23.65 23.43 38.59
CA ARG A 95 -24.67 24.48 38.64
C ARG A 95 -26.00 23.98 39.22
N HIS A 96 -26.38 22.74 38.92
CA HIS A 96 -27.61 22.14 39.45
C HIS A 96 -27.45 21.45 40.81
N ARG A 97 -26.22 21.11 41.22
CA ARG A 97 -25.94 20.59 42.57
C ARG A 97 -26.00 21.66 43.66
N LYS A 98 -25.70 22.92 43.35
CA LYS A 98 -25.68 24.04 44.33
C LYS A 98 -27.04 24.74 44.53
N SER A 99 -28.09 24.30 43.84
CA SER A 99 -29.46 24.85 43.96
C SER A 99 -30.38 24.02 44.86
N ARG A 100 -29.82 23.15 45.73
CA ARG A 100 -30.55 22.41 46.77
C ARG A 100 -29.99 22.72 48.14
#